data_AF-A0A3S0N1D5-F1
#
_entry.id   AF-A0A3S0N1D5-F1
#
_cell.length_a   1.000
_cell.length_b   1.000
_cell.length_c   1.000
_cell.angle_alpha   90.00
_cell.angle_beta   90.00
_cell.angle_gamma   90.00
#
_symmetry.space_group_name_H-M   'P 1'
#
loop_
_entity.id
_entity.type
_entity.pdbx_description
1 polymer ?
#
loop_
_entity_poly.entity_id
_entity_poly.type
_entity_poly.pdbx_seq_one_letter_code
_entity_poly.pdbx_strand_id
1 'polypeptide(L)'
;MELTFRIMFSLSRKWSGYEFPAISKWHNVMPNFRTKEMNDNTTYTPDELFEIFKEQHRLCSPLDIMANETFVLTKETLIYEWRDAQDLLPWDELAEFLNQEFRINVPLKTWDRILNPDDKKTLGELCIFLSTIAEKEIIKPIKILGAECLTTAIFITLKRNLKNKGVDVSNLKPSTKIEEFLNVNKNFSPLLEEVTLTGLKTFDKLEYGKLENERRFKYWIDKIFPNWIYKRSIKTGNIQTFRDLVERIVDDKKLGITATKTDLGI
;
A
#
# COMPACT_ATOMS: atom_id res chain seq x y z
N MET A 1 -18.65 12.37 -10.02
CA MET A 1 -17.55 11.39 -10.16
C MET A 1 -16.45 11.80 -9.20
N GLU A 2 -16.68 11.64 -7.89
CA GLU A 2 -15.74 11.97 -6.83
C GLU A 2 -15.98 11.02 -5.67
N LEU A 3 -15.12 10.03 -5.53
CA LEU A 3 -15.07 9.13 -4.39
C LEU A 3 -13.94 9.62 -3.48
N THR A 4 -14.35 10.46 -2.56
CA THR A 4 -14.00 10.51 -1.13
C THR A 4 -13.09 9.39 -0.64
N PHE A 5 -12.14 9.73 0.24
CA PHE A 5 -11.26 8.82 1.02
C PHE A 5 -11.91 7.46 1.28
N ARG A 6 -11.74 6.55 0.32
CA ARG A 6 -12.02 5.14 0.43
C ARG A 6 -10.67 4.51 0.50
N ILE A 7 -10.13 4.54 1.70
CA ILE A 7 -9.14 3.54 2.07
C ILE A 7 -9.83 2.22 1.74
N MET A 8 -9.24 1.45 0.82
CA MET A 8 -9.78 0.16 0.36
C MET A 8 -9.97 -0.86 1.50
N PHE A 9 -9.71 -0.45 2.74
CA PHE A 9 -9.75 -1.27 3.91
C PHE A 9 -11.12 -1.35 4.58
N SER A 10 -12.18 -0.59 4.23
CA SER A 10 -13.43 -0.63 5.03
C SER A 10 -14.79 -0.37 4.35
N LEU A 11 -14.87 0.35 3.22
CA LEU A 11 -16.18 0.88 2.79
C LEU A 11 -17.04 -0.04 1.90
N SER A 12 -16.85 -1.36 1.91
CA SER A 12 -17.75 -2.30 1.19
C SER A 12 -19.03 -2.65 1.96
N ARG A 13 -19.11 -2.44 3.29
CA ARG A 13 -20.27 -2.92 4.10
C ARG A 13 -21.49 -2.00 4.23
N LYS A 14 -21.40 -0.68 4.02
CA LYS A 14 -22.50 0.24 4.42
C LYS A 14 -23.36 0.85 3.31
N TRP A 15 -23.14 0.50 2.05
CA TRP A 15 -23.96 1.04 0.94
C TRP A 15 -24.31 -0.05 -0.09
N SER A 16 -25.11 -1.03 0.33
CA SER A 16 -25.75 -2.05 -0.54
C SER A 16 -26.86 -1.50 -1.45
N GLY A 17 -26.93 -0.18 -1.65
CA GLY A 17 -27.96 0.49 -2.45
C GLY A 17 -27.44 1.39 -3.57
N TYR A 18 -26.12 1.46 -3.77
CA TYR A 18 -25.54 2.17 -4.91
C TYR A 18 -24.76 1.16 -5.73
N GLU A 19 -25.16 1.01 -6.99
CA GLU A 19 -24.37 0.34 -8.00
C GLU A 19 -23.00 1.04 -8.09
N PHE A 20 -22.04 0.54 -7.31
CA PHE A 20 -20.65 0.72 -7.66
C PHE A 20 -20.50 0.22 -9.09
N PRO A 21 -19.79 0.94 -9.98
CA PRO A 21 -19.32 0.32 -11.20
C PRO A 21 -18.60 -0.94 -10.75
N ALA A 22 -19.22 -2.08 -11.01
CA ALA A 22 -18.82 -3.35 -10.47
C ALA A 22 -17.32 -3.52 -10.63
N ILE A 23 -16.66 -4.05 -9.60
CA ILE A 23 -15.24 -4.41 -9.60
C ILE A 23 -14.92 -5.34 -10.80
N SER A 24 -15.95 -5.91 -11.45
CA SER A 24 -15.92 -6.53 -12.78
C SER A 24 -15.31 -5.67 -13.90
N LYS A 25 -15.15 -4.34 -13.76
CA LYS A 25 -14.42 -3.51 -14.74
C LYS A 25 -12.91 -3.46 -14.56
N TRP A 26 -12.36 -3.97 -13.44
CA TRP A 26 -10.91 -4.08 -13.23
C TRP A 26 -10.30 -5.36 -13.81
N HIS A 27 -11.15 -6.34 -14.16
CA HIS A 27 -10.74 -7.58 -14.83
C HIS A 27 -10.08 -7.35 -16.20
N ASN A 28 -10.28 -6.16 -16.81
CA ASN A 28 -9.68 -5.78 -18.10
C ASN A 28 -8.44 -4.89 -17.98
N VAL A 29 -7.97 -4.58 -16.77
CA VAL A 29 -6.79 -3.72 -16.55
C VAL A 29 -5.58 -4.51 -16.04
N MET A 30 -5.67 -5.83 -15.89
CA MET A 30 -4.50 -6.69 -15.73
C MET A 30 -3.77 -6.73 -17.09
N PRO A 31 -2.68 -5.97 -17.30
CA PRO A 31 -1.86 -6.19 -18.47
C PRO A 31 -1.26 -7.58 -18.28
N ASN A 32 -1.12 -8.35 -19.37
CA ASN A 32 -0.23 -9.50 -19.38
C ASN A 32 1.10 -9.08 -18.72
N PHE A 33 1.38 -9.56 -17.51
CA PHE A 33 2.63 -9.32 -16.79
C PHE A 33 3.78 -10.01 -17.54
N ARG A 34 4.20 -9.42 -18.66
CA ARG A 34 5.39 -9.76 -19.42
C ARG A 34 6.01 -8.49 -20.00
N THR A 35 6.64 -7.73 -19.13
CA THR A 35 7.91 -7.09 -19.45
C THR A 35 8.88 -7.49 -18.35
N LYS A 36 9.54 -8.64 -18.58
CA LYS A 36 10.59 -9.17 -17.73
C LYS A 36 11.84 -8.29 -17.94
N GLU A 37 11.86 -7.10 -17.36
CA GLU A 37 13.13 -6.50 -16.98
C GLU A 37 13.71 -7.41 -15.90
N MET A 38 14.90 -7.96 -16.15
CA MET A 38 15.58 -8.91 -15.26
C MET A 38 16.06 -8.19 -14.00
N ASN A 39 15.15 -7.95 -13.08
CA ASN A 39 15.51 -7.66 -11.71
C ASN A 39 15.49 -8.99 -10.95
N ASP A 40 16.54 -9.23 -10.15
CA ASP A 40 16.61 -10.42 -9.35
C ASP A 40 15.50 -10.36 -8.30
N ASN A 41 14.78 -11.46 -8.11
CA ASN A 41 13.74 -11.55 -7.09
C ASN A 41 14.19 -12.45 -5.96
N THR A 42 13.65 -12.20 -4.77
CA THR A 42 13.74 -13.11 -3.62
C THR A 42 12.37 -13.22 -2.97
N THR A 43 12.09 -14.31 -2.28
CA THR A 43 10.86 -14.44 -1.49
C THR A 43 10.91 -13.54 -0.26
N TYR A 44 9.75 -13.06 0.18
CA TYR A 44 9.62 -12.46 1.50
C TYR A 44 9.82 -13.53 2.59
N THR A 45 10.37 -13.15 3.74
CA THR A 45 10.30 -14.00 4.94
C THR A 45 8.98 -13.78 5.69
N PRO A 46 8.53 -14.75 6.53
CA PRO A 46 7.33 -14.55 7.35
C PRO A 46 7.42 -13.33 8.28
N ASP A 47 8.60 -13.01 8.78
CA ASP A 47 8.81 -11.85 9.68
C ASP A 47 8.68 -10.52 8.94
N GLU A 48 9.17 -10.46 7.71
CA GLU A 48 9.03 -9.27 6.87
C GLU A 48 7.56 -9.01 6.52
N LEU A 49 6.81 -10.05 6.16
CA LEU A 49 5.37 -9.96 5.88
C LEU A 49 4.59 -9.51 7.11
N PHE A 50 4.95 -10.03 8.28
CA PHE A 50 4.31 -9.64 9.52
C PHE A 50 4.58 -8.16 9.87
N GLU A 51 5.81 -7.68 9.65
CA GLU A 51 6.12 -6.25 9.83
C GLU A 51 5.40 -5.36 8.79
N ILE A 52 5.17 -5.83 7.55
CA ILE A 52 4.33 -5.13 6.57
C ILE A 52 2.92 -4.94 7.11
N PHE A 53 2.26 -6.00 7.59
CA PHE A 53 0.90 -5.90 8.14
C PHE A 53 0.80 -4.99 9.37
N LYS A 54 1.81 -5.03 10.25
CA LYS A 54 1.91 -4.11 11.39
C LYS A 54 2.06 -2.66 10.95
N GLU A 55 2.89 -2.42 9.95
CA GLU A 55 3.13 -1.08 9.44
C GLU A 55 1.89 -0.52 8.74
N GLN A 56 1.19 -1.33 7.96
CA GLN A 56 -0.09 -0.98 7.35
C GLN A 56 -1.15 -0.67 8.42
N HIS A 57 -1.26 -1.49 9.47
CA HIS A 57 -2.15 -1.19 10.59
C HIS A 57 -1.81 0.16 11.24
N ARG A 58 -0.54 0.42 11.51
CA ARG A 58 -0.07 1.66 12.15
C ARG A 58 -0.36 2.89 11.28
N LEU A 59 -0.17 2.79 9.97
CA LEU A 59 -0.38 3.91 9.05
C LEU A 59 -1.86 4.13 8.72
N CYS A 60 -2.64 3.07 8.57
CA CYS A 60 -4.02 3.15 8.06
C CYS A 60 -5.09 3.22 9.16
N SER A 61 -4.88 2.60 10.33
CA SER A 61 -5.91 2.59 11.38
C SER A 61 -6.34 3.98 11.90
N PRO A 62 -5.47 5.01 12.00
CA PRO A 62 -5.92 6.33 12.47
C PRO A 62 -6.80 7.06 11.43
N LEU A 63 -6.87 6.55 10.20
CA LEU A 63 -7.71 7.11 9.14
C LEU A 63 -9.13 6.55 9.14
N ASP A 64 -9.33 5.38 9.72
CA ASP A 64 -10.59 4.66 9.70
C ASP A 64 -11.25 4.69 11.07
N ILE A 65 -12.44 5.29 11.14
CA ILE A 65 -13.20 5.42 12.38
C ILE A 65 -13.70 4.06 12.92
N MET A 66 -13.73 3.03 12.07
CA MET A 66 -14.12 1.68 12.44
C MET A 66 -12.94 0.83 12.87
N ALA A 67 -11.70 1.20 12.49
CA ALA A 67 -10.50 0.48 12.88
C ALA A 67 -10.13 0.76 14.34
N ASN A 68 -9.52 -0.24 14.98
CA ASN A 68 -9.00 -0.12 16.33
C ASN A 68 -7.50 0.21 16.30
N GLU A 69 -7.14 1.50 16.32
CA GLU A 69 -5.75 1.97 16.32
C GLU A 69 -4.90 1.44 17.49
N THR A 70 -5.55 1.04 18.60
CA THR A 70 -4.82 0.55 19.80
C THR A 70 -4.57 -0.96 19.78
N PHE A 71 -5.09 -1.68 18.78
CA PHE A 71 -4.92 -3.12 18.67
C PHE A 71 -3.46 -3.47 18.36
N VAL A 72 -2.87 -4.38 19.13
CA VAL A 72 -1.49 -4.83 18.91
C VAL A 72 -1.51 -6.14 18.16
N LEU A 73 -1.15 -6.12 16.88
CA LEU A 73 -1.01 -7.33 16.08
C LEU A 73 0.16 -8.19 16.62
N THR A 74 -0.10 -9.48 16.79
CA THR A 74 0.90 -10.54 17.02
C THR A 74 0.77 -11.62 15.94
N LYS A 75 1.70 -12.58 15.88
CA LYS A 75 1.59 -13.69 14.93
C LYS A 75 0.44 -14.64 15.27
N GLU A 76 0.02 -14.63 16.53
CA GLU A 76 -1.08 -15.42 17.08
C GLU A 76 -2.44 -14.75 16.88
N THR A 77 -2.48 -13.47 16.51
CA THR A 77 -3.72 -12.77 16.14
C THR A 77 -4.50 -13.58 15.12
N LEU A 78 -5.76 -13.87 15.42
CA LEU A 78 -6.64 -14.63 14.54
C LEU A 78 -7.03 -13.78 13.34
N ILE A 79 -7.33 -14.43 12.21
CA ILE A 79 -7.71 -13.73 10.97
C ILE A 79 -8.95 -12.86 11.22
N TYR A 80 -9.93 -13.31 12.01
CA TYR A 80 -11.10 -12.47 12.33
C TYR A 80 -10.72 -11.25 13.17
N GLU A 81 -9.80 -11.37 14.14
CA GLU A 81 -9.34 -10.26 14.99
C GLU A 81 -8.57 -9.23 14.15
N TRP A 82 -7.70 -9.71 13.27
CA TRP A 82 -6.97 -8.86 12.34
C TRP A 82 -7.93 -8.09 11.43
N ARG A 83 -8.94 -8.78 10.89
CA ARG A 83 -9.97 -8.17 10.05
C ARG A 83 -10.81 -7.15 10.82
N ASP A 84 -11.23 -7.46 12.03
CA ASP A 84 -12.01 -6.54 12.88
C ASP A 84 -11.19 -5.31 13.28
N ALA A 85 -9.93 -5.50 13.70
CA ALA A 85 -9.05 -4.42 14.12
C ALA A 85 -8.74 -3.40 13.01
N GLN A 86 -8.82 -3.80 11.75
CA GLN A 86 -8.56 -2.93 10.59
C GLN A 86 -9.81 -2.66 9.73
N ASP A 87 -10.99 -3.10 10.19
CA ASP A 87 -12.27 -3.09 9.45
C ASP A 87 -12.18 -3.72 8.03
N LEU A 88 -11.32 -4.72 7.85
CA LEU A 88 -10.99 -5.32 6.56
C LEU A 88 -12.21 -5.90 5.82
N LEU A 89 -12.01 -6.05 4.51
CA LEU A 89 -12.94 -6.68 3.59
C LEU A 89 -13.39 -8.10 4.02
N PRO A 90 -14.54 -8.58 3.51
CA PRO A 90 -14.87 -10.01 3.45
C PRO A 90 -13.69 -10.86 2.94
N TRP A 91 -13.60 -12.13 3.36
CA TRP A 91 -12.40 -12.95 3.13
C TRP A 91 -12.06 -13.14 1.64
N ASP A 92 -13.07 -13.19 0.78
CA ASP A 92 -12.96 -13.35 -0.67
C ASP A 92 -12.45 -12.07 -1.35
N GLU A 93 -13.01 -10.92 -0.99
CA GLU A 93 -12.50 -9.62 -1.43
C GLU A 93 -11.09 -9.33 -0.88
N LEU A 94 -10.81 -9.72 0.36
CA LEU A 94 -9.48 -9.63 0.97
C LEU A 94 -8.46 -10.50 0.22
N ALA A 95 -8.85 -11.71 -0.18
CA ALA A 95 -8.01 -12.59 -0.98
C ALA A 95 -7.63 -11.98 -2.34
N GLU A 96 -8.58 -11.32 -3.00
CA GLU A 96 -8.31 -10.58 -4.24
C GLU A 96 -7.34 -9.41 -4.01
N PHE A 97 -7.55 -8.65 -2.93
CA PHE A 97 -6.64 -7.58 -2.54
C PHE A 97 -5.22 -8.10 -2.27
N LEU A 98 -5.06 -9.18 -1.49
CA LEU A 98 -3.77 -9.78 -1.18
C LEU A 98 -3.06 -10.32 -2.44
N ASN A 99 -3.81 -10.87 -3.41
CA ASN A 99 -3.26 -11.22 -4.71
C ASN A 99 -2.66 -10.01 -5.43
N GLN A 100 -3.38 -8.87 -5.45
CA GLN A 100 -2.92 -7.65 -6.08
C GLN A 100 -1.73 -7.02 -5.35
N GLU A 101 -1.79 -6.98 -4.02
CA GLU A 101 -0.78 -6.39 -3.16
C GLU A 101 0.57 -7.11 -3.30
N PHE A 102 0.56 -8.43 -3.14
CA PHE A 102 1.77 -9.25 -3.23
C PHE A 102 2.10 -9.70 -4.65
N ARG A 103 1.34 -9.23 -5.65
CA ARG A 103 1.53 -9.53 -7.08
C ARG A 103 1.57 -11.04 -7.36
N ILE A 104 0.74 -11.79 -6.64
CA ILE A 104 0.56 -13.24 -6.77
C ILE A 104 -0.79 -13.56 -7.43
N ASN A 105 -0.94 -14.79 -7.89
CA ASN A 105 -2.18 -15.27 -8.51
C ASN A 105 -2.61 -16.60 -7.88
N VAL A 106 -3.11 -16.52 -6.65
CA VAL A 106 -3.60 -17.67 -5.90
C VAL A 106 -5.12 -17.83 -6.11
N PRO A 107 -5.61 -19.03 -6.45
CA PRO A 107 -7.05 -19.27 -6.59
C PRO A 107 -7.81 -19.08 -5.26
N LEU A 108 -9.04 -18.57 -5.32
CA LEU A 108 -9.90 -18.37 -4.13
C LEU A 108 -10.04 -19.62 -3.25
N LYS A 109 -10.06 -20.83 -3.84
CA LYS A 109 -10.13 -22.10 -3.08
C LYS A 109 -8.90 -22.31 -2.17
N THR A 110 -7.73 -21.84 -2.59
CA THR A 110 -6.53 -21.89 -1.75
C THR A 110 -6.63 -20.85 -0.64
N TRP A 111 -7.08 -19.64 -0.98
CA TRP A 111 -7.32 -18.59 0.00
C TRP A 111 -8.33 -18.97 1.08
N ASP A 112 -9.42 -19.64 0.71
CA ASP A 112 -10.41 -20.18 1.64
C ASP A 112 -9.77 -21.07 2.71
N ARG A 113 -8.83 -21.93 2.33
CA ARG A 113 -8.11 -22.80 3.28
C ARG A 113 -7.16 -22.06 4.23
N ILE A 114 -6.73 -20.85 3.85
CA ILE A 114 -5.76 -20.04 4.61
C ILE A 114 -6.48 -19.04 5.50
N LEU A 115 -7.55 -18.43 5.00
CA LEU A 115 -8.32 -17.41 5.71
C LEU A 115 -9.46 -17.99 6.54
N ASN A 116 -9.95 -19.20 6.22
CA ASN A 116 -11.02 -19.87 6.95
C ASN A 116 -10.57 -21.19 7.63
N PRO A 117 -11.18 -21.55 8.76
CA PRO A 117 -12.10 -20.72 9.55
C PRO A 117 -11.32 -19.61 10.27
N ASP A 118 -11.81 -18.37 10.20
CA ASP A 118 -11.08 -17.16 10.59
C ASP A 118 -10.92 -17.01 12.11
N ASP A 119 -11.65 -17.81 12.89
CA ASP A 119 -11.57 -17.98 14.34
C ASP A 119 -10.48 -18.99 14.80
N LYS A 120 -9.79 -19.64 13.86
CA LYS A 120 -8.68 -20.58 14.16
C LYS A 120 -7.40 -20.26 13.42
N LYS A 121 -7.52 -19.67 12.23
CA LYS A 121 -6.37 -19.29 11.42
C LYS A 121 -5.72 -18.04 11.95
N THR A 122 -4.39 -17.98 11.94
CA THR A 122 -3.63 -16.85 12.47
C THR A 122 -2.95 -16.02 11.38
N LEU A 123 -2.64 -14.77 11.71
CA LEU A 123 -1.85 -13.88 10.86
C LEU A 123 -0.44 -14.45 10.60
N GLY A 124 0.13 -15.17 11.57
CA GLY A 124 1.40 -15.88 11.41
C GLY A 124 1.33 -17.01 10.37
N GLU A 125 0.25 -17.80 10.36
CA GLU A 125 0.02 -18.83 9.33
C GLU A 125 -0.13 -18.20 7.94
N LEU A 126 -0.83 -17.07 7.84
CA LEU A 126 -0.92 -16.29 6.60
C LEU A 126 0.46 -15.80 6.13
N CYS A 127 1.30 -15.28 7.03
CA CYS A 127 2.67 -14.86 6.69
C CYS A 127 3.53 -16.03 6.22
N ILE A 128 3.41 -17.21 6.84
CA ILE A 128 4.11 -18.43 6.39
C ILE A 128 3.63 -18.80 4.98
N PHE A 129 2.33 -18.82 4.73
CA PHE A 129 1.78 -19.11 3.41
C PHE A 129 2.32 -18.14 2.35
N LEU A 130 2.20 -16.84 2.58
CA LEU A 130 2.68 -15.81 1.67
C LEU A 130 4.19 -15.92 1.41
N SER A 131 5.01 -16.26 2.42
CA SER A 131 6.46 -16.42 2.24
C SER A 131 6.87 -17.51 1.25
N THR A 132 5.98 -18.46 0.95
CA THR A 132 6.25 -19.52 -0.02
C THR A 132 6.06 -19.10 -1.48
N ILE A 133 5.41 -17.96 -1.73
CA ILE A 133 4.94 -17.57 -3.07
C ILE A 133 5.15 -16.08 -3.40
N ALA A 134 5.15 -15.21 -2.40
CA ALA A 134 5.28 -13.77 -2.58
C ALA A 134 6.75 -13.41 -2.75
N GLU A 135 7.07 -12.77 -3.87
CA GLU A 135 8.40 -12.30 -4.20
C GLU A 135 8.51 -10.79 -4.08
N LYS A 136 9.69 -10.35 -3.67
CA LYS A 136 10.13 -8.96 -3.74
C LYS A 136 11.30 -8.84 -4.70
N GLU A 137 11.39 -7.65 -5.26
CA GLU A 137 12.45 -7.27 -6.16
C GLU A 137 13.70 -6.85 -5.39
N ILE A 138 14.87 -7.36 -5.79
CA ILE A 138 16.17 -6.91 -5.30
C ILE A 138 16.57 -5.68 -6.12
N ILE A 139 16.46 -4.51 -5.49
CA ILE A 139 16.83 -3.23 -6.10
C ILE A 139 18.35 -3.05 -5.97
N LYS A 140 19.06 -3.09 -7.09
CA LYS A 140 20.51 -2.85 -7.14
C LYS A 140 20.81 -1.39 -7.52
N PRO A 141 21.95 -0.83 -7.08
CA PRO A 141 22.42 0.46 -7.59
C PRO A 141 22.49 0.48 -9.11
N ILE A 142 22.14 1.62 -9.69
CA ILE A 142 22.28 1.87 -11.13
C ILE A 142 23.33 2.93 -11.38
N LYS A 143 24.02 2.85 -12.51
CA LYS A 143 25.06 3.80 -12.87
C LYS A 143 24.49 5.06 -13.50
N ILE A 144 24.72 6.21 -12.87
CA ILE A 144 24.34 7.55 -13.36
C ILE A 144 25.58 8.42 -13.41
N LEU A 145 25.90 8.94 -14.60
CA LEU A 145 27.07 9.79 -14.83
C LEU A 145 28.38 9.18 -14.29
N GLY A 146 28.50 7.84 -14.30
CA GLY A 146 29.67 7.13 -13.81
C GLY A 146 29.60 6.65 -12.36
N ALA A 147 28.66 7.13 -11.55
CA ALA A 147 28.50 6.76 -10.14
C ALA A 147 27.35 5.77 -9.93
N GLU A 148 27.56 4.77 -9.06
CA GLU A 148 26.50 3.86 -8.62
C GLU A 148 25.54 4.60 -7.69
N CYS A 149 24.23 4.53 -7.97
CA CYS A 149 23.21 5.31 -7.28
C CYS A 149 22.00 4.45 -6.90
N LEU A 150 21.97 3.98 -5.65
CA LEU A 150 20.87 3.18 -5.10
C LEU A 150 19.58 4.00 -4.95
N THR A 151 19.66 5.24 -4.48
CA THR A 151 18.50 6.12 -4.31
C THR A 151 17.75 6.31 -5.63
N THR A 152 18.46 6.49 -6.75
CA THR A 152 17.80 6.61 -8.04
C THR A 152 17.17 5.29 -8.50
N ALA A 153 17.81 4.15 -8.24
CA ALA A 153 17.23 2.84 -8.53
C ALA A 153 15.91 2.63 -7.77
N ILE A 154 15.86 2.98 -6.48
CA ILE A 154 14.65 2.89 -5.65
C ILE A 154 13.58 3.86 -6.16
N PHE A 155 13.93 5.11 -6.46
CA PHE A 155 12.97 6.08 -6.99
C PHE A 155 12.34 5.61 -8.30
N ILE A 156 13.14 5.07 -9.23
CA ILE A 156 12.65 4.52 -10.50
C ILE A 156 11.73 3.32 -10.26
N THR A 157 12.09 2.44 -9.32
CA THR A 157 11.30 1.26 -8.94
C THR A 157 9.94 1.68 -8.37
N LEU A 158 9.92 2.59 -7.38
CA LEU A 158 8.68 3.14 -6.82
C LEU A 158 7.82 3.79 -7.91
N LYS A 159 8.43 4.61 -8.77
CA LYS A 159 7.72 5.27 -9.88
C LYS A 159 7.09 4.26 -10.85
N ARG A 160 7.81 3.19 -11.19
CA ARG A 160 7.30 2.11 -12.05
C ARG A 160 6.14 1.38 -11.37
N ASN A 161 6.28 1.02 -10.10
CA ASN A 161 5.27 0.28 -9.38
C ASN A 161 3.98 1.10 -9.18
N LEU A 162 4.11 2.39 -8.84
CA LEU A 162 2.99 3.33 -8.79
C LEU A 162 2.25 3.41 -10.13
N LYS A 163 3.00 3.50 -11.24
CA LYS A 163 2.41 3.48 -12.59
C LYS A 163 1.64 2.19 -12.85
N ASN A 164 2.17 1.05 -12.44
CA ASN A 164 1.51 -0.26 -12.58
C ASN A 164 0.21 -0.33 -11.75
N LYS A 165 0.14 0.38 -10.62
CA LYS A 165 -1.09 0.58 -9.83
C LYS A 165 -2.04 1.65 -10.40
N GLY A 166 -1.78 2.16 -11.61
CA GLY A 166 -2.65 3.13 -12.28
C GLY A 166 -2.47 4.59 -11.83
N VAL A 167 -1.41 4.90 -11.06
CA VAL A 167 -1.08 6.27 -10.68
C VAL A 167 -0.46 7.01 -11.87
N ASP A 168 -0.88 8.26 -12.09
CA ASP A 168 -0.23 9.13 -13.06
C ASP A 168 1.09 9.65 -12.49
N VAL A 169 2.20 9.12 -13.01
CA VAL A 169 3.55 9.46 -12.58
C VAL A 169 4.31 10.33 -13.59
N SER A 170 3.63 10.87 -14.61
CA SER A 170 4.25 11.67 -15.68
C SER A 170 5.10 12.83 -15.12
N ASN A 171 4.57 13.52 -14.11
CA ASN A 171 5.22 14.65 -13.46
C ASN A 171 5.94 14.30 -12.13
N LEU A 172 6.00 13.01 -11.77
CA LEU A 172 6.63 12.56 -10.53
C LEU A 172 8.15 12.70 -10.63
N LYS A 173 8.73 13.49 -9.73
CA LYS A 173 10.16 13.80 -9.61
C LYS A 173 10.62 13.60 -8.16
N PRO A 174 11.93 13.46 -7.88
CA PRO A 174 12.42 13.37 -6.51
C PRO A 174 12.03 14.57 -5.64
N SER A 175 11.95 15.77 -6.24
CA SER A 175 11.53 17.00 -5.56
C SER A 175 10.01 17.17 -5.43
N THR A 176 9.21 16.22 -5.93
CA THR A 176 7.75 16.26 -5.75
C THR A 176 7.45 16.13 -4.26
N LYS A 177 6.63 17.04 -3.73
CA LYS A 177 6.22 16.99 -2.33
C LYS A 177 5.26 15.84 -2.08
N ILE A 178 5.48 15.08 -1.01
CA ILE A 178 4.65 13.93 -0.66
C ILE A 178 3.24 14.38 -0.27
N GLU A 179 3.10 15.45 0.53
CA GLU A 179 1.78 15.96 0.93
C GLU A 179 0.90 16.33 -0.28
N GLU A 180 1.47 17.04 -1.26
CA GLU A 180 0.75 17.39 -2.50
C GLU A 180 0.38 16.15 -3.31
N PHE A 181 1.26 15.15 -3.34
CA PHE A 181 1.00 13.88 -4.02
C PHE A 181 -0.10 13.06 -3.33
N LEU A 182 -0.12 13.03 -1.99
CA LEU A 182 -1.12 12.33 -1.16
C LEU A 182 -2.48 13.04 -1.13
N ASN A 183 -2.53 14.36 -1.36
CA ASN A 183 -3.77 15.12 -1.50
C ASN A 183 -4.61 14.68 -2.73
N VAL A 184 -3.99 13.99 -3.69
CA VAL A 184 -4.72 13.31 -4.77
C VAL A 184 -5.22 11.98 -4.23
N ASN A 185 -6.50 11.89 -3.84
CA ASN A 185 -7.08 10.72 -3.14
C ASN A 185 -6.67 9.35 -3.72
N LYS A 186 -6.64 9.21 -5.05
CA LYS A 186 -6.27 7.96 -5.74
C LYS A 186 -4.80 7.55 -5.59
N ASN A 187 -3.93 8.42 -5.07
CA ASN A 187 -2.51 8.17 -4.92
C ASN A 187 -2.16 7.62 -3.52
N PHE A 188 -3.04 7.80 -2.53
CA PHE A 188 -2.74 7.47 -1.14
C PHE A 188 -2.46 5.98 -0.92
N SER A 189 -3.44 5.13 -1.22
CA SER A 189 -3.31 3.67 -1.05
C SER A 189 -2.16 3.09 -1.88
N PRO A 190 -2.02 3.40 -3.19
CA PRO A 190 -0.88 2.92 -3.96
C PRO A 190 0.48 3.31 -3.39
N LEU A 191 0.63 4.53 -2.84
CA LEU A 191 1.90 4.94 -2.23
C LEU A 191 2.19 4.17 -0.95
N LEU A 192 1.24 4.08 -0.03
CA LEU A 192 1.48 3.38 1.23
C LEU A 192 1.74 1.89 1.02
N GLU A 193 0.98 1.24 0.13
CA GLU A 193 1.21 -0.15 -0.24
C GLU A 193 2.63 -0.34 -0.80
N GLU A 194 3.06 0.46 -1.79
CA GLU A 194 4.41 0.31 -2.36
C GLU A 194 5.52 0.65 -1.38
N VAL A 195 5.32 1.68 -0.55
CA VAL A 195 6.30 2.09 0.43
C VAL A 195 6.48 1.01 1.49
N THR A 196 5.40 0.39 1.98
CA THR A 196 5.48 -0.70 2.96
C THR A 196 6.08 -1.99 2.39
N LEU A 197 5.89 -2.25 1.09
CA LEU A 197 6.50 -3.39 0.40
C LEU A 197 8.00 -3.19 0.10
N THR A 198 8.45 -1.93 -0.04
CA THR A 198 9.83 -1.57 -0.41
C THR A 198 10.70 -1.18 0.81
N GLY A 199 10.09 -0.70 1.89
CA GLY A 199 10.74 -0.35 3.15
C GLY A 199 9.81 -0.48 4.36
N LEU A 200 10.35 -0.69 5.55
CA LEU A 200 9.56 -0.75 6.79
C LEU A 200 9.80 0.51 7.61
N LYS A 201 8.73 1.15 8.12
CA LYS A 201 8.80 2.32 9.01
C LYS A 201 9.34 3.61 8.37
N THR A 202 9.08 3.77 7.09
CA THR A 202 9.52 4.94 6.31
C THR A 202 8.88 6.26 6.77
N PHE A 203 7.66 6.23 7.29
CA PHE A 203 7.01 7.41 7.87
C PHE A 203 7.00 7.29 9.39
N ASP A 204 7.85 8.03 10.11
CA ASP A 204 7.84 8.01 11.58
C ASP A 204 6.44 8.30 12.14
N LYS A 205 5.76 9.29 11.54
CA LYS A 205 4.37 9.63 11.83
C LYS A 205 3.72 10.23 10.58
N LEU A 206 2.49 9.81 10.30
CA LEU A 206 1.57 10.54 9.43
C LEU A 206 0.56 11.23 10.33
N GLU A 207 0.52 12.56 10.28
CA GLU A 207 -0.50 13.31 11.03
C GLU A 207 -1.67 13.64 10.13
N TYR A 208 -2.86 13.42 10.68
CA TYR A 208 -4.10 13.55 9.96
C TYR A 208 -4.83 14.80 10.45
N GLY A 209 -5.02 15.74 9.55
CA GLY A 209 -5.83 16.93 9.80
C GLY A 209 -7.30 16.60 10.06
N LYS A 210 -8.09 17.63 10.37
CA LYS A 210 -9.54 17.46 10.47
C LYS A 210 -10.10 17.04 9.12
N LEU A 211 -11.14 16.21 9.15
CA LEU A 211 -11.92 15.90 7.96
C LEU A 211 -12.68 17.17 7.56
N GLU A 212 -12.33 17.74 6.41
CA GLU A 212 -12.99 18.90 5.83
C GLU A 212 -13.98 18.44 4.75
N ASN A 213 -15.17 19.01 4.79
CA ASN A 213 -16.25 18.71 3.86
C ASN A 213 -16.37 19.89 2.88
N GLU A 214 -15.88 19.73 1.67
CA GLU A 214 -16.10 20.71 0.61
C GLU A 214 -17.37 20.35 -0.17
N ARG A 215 -18.34 21.26 -0.24
CA ARG A 215 -19.45 21.14 -1.19
C ARG A 215 -18.97 21.58 -2.56
N ARG A 216 -18.99 20.68 -3.54
CA ARG A 216 -18.86 21.08 -4.94
C ARG A 216 -20.22 21.33 -5.55
N PHE A 217 -20.47 22.58 -5.91
CA PHE A 217 -21.57 22.97 -6.77
C PHE A 217 -21.03 23.16 -8.19
N LYS A 218 -20.91 22.07 -8.96
CA LYS A 218 -20.52 22.14 -10.38
C LYS A 218 -21.74 22.26 -11.28
N TYR A 219 -22.86 21.66 -10.90
CA TYR A 219 -24.12 21.66 -11.64
C TYR A 219 -25.31 22.01 -10.73
N TRP A 220 -26.42 22.43 -11.34
CA TRP A 220 -27.63 22.81 -10.60
C TRP A 220 -28.21 21.67 -9.74
N ILE A 221 -28.04 20.42 -10.21
CA ILE A 221 -28.43 19.18 -9.52
C ILE A 221 -27.62 18.98 -8.21
N ASP A 222 -26.40 19.50 -8.12
CA ASP A 222 -25.56 19.39 -6.92
C ASP A 222 -26.14 20.22 -5.74
N LYS A 223 -27.14 21.07 -5.98
CA LYS A 223 -27.93 21.73 -4.92
C LYS A 223 -28.99 20.82 -4.31
N ILE A 224 -29.40 19.77 -5.02
CA ILE A 224 -30.44 18.81 -4.61
C ILE A 224 -29.78 17.55 -4.04
N PHE A 225 -28.70 17.09 -4.68
CA PHE A 225 -27.85 16.00 -4.18
C PHE A 225 -26.44 16.55 -3.96
N PRO A 226 -26.12 17.04 -2.75
CA PRO A 226 -24.83 17.66 -2.49
C PRO A 226 -23.70 16.66 -2.72
N ASN A 227 -22.85 16.97 -3.70
CA ASN A 227 -21.62 16.24 -3.96
C ASN A 227 -20.57 16.70 -2.95
N TRP A 228 -20.42 15.95 -1.87
CA TRP A 228 -19.47 16.22 -0.80
C TRP A 228 -18.11 15.62 -1.13
N ILE A 229 -17.07 16.44 -1.08
CA ILE A 229 -15.69 15.96 -1.06
C ILE A 229 -15.20 16.01 0.38
N TYR A 230 -14.88 14.83 0.90
CA TYR A 230 -14.13 14.67 2.12
C TYR A 230 -12.65 14.80 1.79
N LYS A 231 -12.01 15.85 2.32
CA LYS A 231 -10.57 16.04 2.27
C LYS A 231 -10.02 15.96 3.67
N ARG A 232 -8.81 15.42 3.78
CA ARG A 232 -8.06 15.40 5.02
C ARG A 232 -6.63 15.77 4.65
N SER A 233 -6.12 16.85 5.23
CA SER A 233 -4.71 17.16 5.08
C SER A 233 -3.88 16.08 5.76
N ILE A 234 -2.82 15.63 5.10
CA ILE A 234 -1.88 14.66 5.63
C ILE A 234 -0.56 15.39 5.78
N LYS A 235 0.00 15.38 7.00
CA LYS A 235 1.36 15.86 7.24
C LYS A 235 2.30 14.69 7.34
N THR A 236 3.43 14.79 6.65
CA THR A 236 4.39 13.69 6.50
C THR A 236 5.64 13.88 7.36
N GLY A 237 5.59 14.83 8.30
CA GLY A 237 6.68 15.13 9.23
C GLY A 237 7.95 15.55 8.49
N ASN A 238 9.03 14.78 8.68
CA ASN A 238 10.34 15.05 8.07
C ASN A 238 10.43 14.57 6.61
N ILE A 239 9.49 13.74 6.14
CA ILE A 239 9.49 13.20 4.77
C ILE A 239 8.72 14.17 3.87
N GLN A 240 9.38 15.24 3.41
CA GLN A 240 8.71 16.30 2.65
C GLN A 240 8.57 15.97 1.16
N THR A 241 9.54 15.25 0.60
CA THR A 241 9.66 14.94 -0.83
C THR A 241 9.90 13.46 -1.09
N PHE A 242 9.75 13.03 -2.35
CA PHE A 242 10.11 11.67 -2.76
C PHE A 242 11.59 11.36 -2.59
N ARG A 243 12.48 12.36 -2.61
CA ARG A 243 13.88 12.19 -2.25
C ARG A 243 14.02 11.75 -0.80
N ASP A 244 13.40 12.48 0.12
CA ASP A 244 13.48 12.20 1.56
C ASP A 244 12.92 10.79 1.86
N LEU A 245 11.81 10.43 1.20
CA LEU A 245 11.21 9.09 1.31
C LEU A 245 12.18 8.00 0.86
N VAL A 246 12.85 8.20 -0.26
CA VAL A 246 13.80 7.24 -0.83
C VAL A 246 15.05 7.12 0.04
N GLU A 247 15.58 8.25 0.53
CA GLU A 247 16.71 8.26 1.47
C GLU A 247 16.37 7.48 2.74
N ARG A 248 15.15 7.67 3.27
CA ARG A 248 14.67 6.89 4.41
C ARG A 248 14.59 5.39 4.13
N ILE A 249 14.11 4.98 2.96
CA ILE A 249 14.09 3.57 2.54
C ILE A 249 15.51 2.98 2.49
N VAL A 250 16.49 3.76 2.03
CA VAL A 250 17.91 3.34 2.01
C VAL A 250 18.44 3.14 3.43
N ASP A 251 18.16 4.09 4.33
CA ASP A 251 18.60 4.04 5.72
C ASP A 251 18.00 2.86 6.48
N ASP A 252 16.75 2.49 6.17
CA ASP A 252 16.03 1.46 6.92
C ASP A 252 16.56 0.04 6.72
N LYS A 253 17.43 -0.24 5.72
CA LYS A 253 18.23 -1.48 5.47
C LYS A 253 17.53 -2.86 5.63
N LYS A 254 16.23 -2.91 5.94
CA LYS A 254 15.57 -4.09 6.53
C LYS A 254 14.85 -5.01 5.53
N LEU A 255 14.72 -4.64 4.25
CA LEU A 255 13.95 -5.43 3.26
C LEU A 255 14.72 -5.86 2.00
N GLY A 256 16.04 -6.04 2.06
CA GLY A 256 16.80 -6.64 0.96
C GLY A 256 17.64 -5.68 0.12
N ILE A 257 18.02 -4.53 0.70
CA ILE A 257 19.11 -3.73 0.16
C ILE A 257 20.42 -4.42 0.57
N THR A 258 20.93 -5.31 -0.28
CA THR A 258 22.32 -5.77 -0.16
C THR A 258 23.23 -4.58 -0.41
N ALA A 259 23.64 -3.90 0.67
CA ALA A 259 24.81 -3.03 0.63
C ALA A 259 25.97 -3.86 0.11
N THR A 260 26.44 -3.55 -1.09
CA THR A 260 27.70 -4.12 -1.58
C THR A 260 28.79 -3.76 -0.59
N LYS A 261 29.69 -4.70 -0.32
CA LYS A 261 30.80 -4.65 0.65
C LYS A 261 31.80 -3.48 0.49
N THR A 262 31.48 -2.47 -0.31
CA THR A 262 32.34 -1.31 -0.61
C THR A 262 31.94 -0.04 0.16
N ASP A 263 30.85 -0.05 0.93
CA ASP A 263 30.42 1.11 1.75
C ASP A 263 30.94 1.07 3.21
N LEU A 264 31.73 0.07 3.57
CA LEU A 264 32.52 0.08 4.79
C LEU A 264 33.96 0.35 4.38
N GLY A 265 34.37 1.62 4.44
CA GLY A 265 35.78 1.99 4.43
C GLY A 265 36.50 1.49 5.68
N ILE A 266 36.58 0.15 5.83
CA ILE A 266 37.44 -0.61 6.74
C ILE A 266 37.95 -1.83 5.99
#